data_AF-A0A183BD55-F1
#
_entry.id   AF-A0A183BD55-F1
#
_cell.length_a   1.000
_cell.length_b   1.000
_cell.length_c   1.000
_cell.angle_alpha   90.00
_cell.angle_beta   90.00
_cell.angle_gamma   90.00
#
_symmetry.space_group_name_H-M   'P 1'
#
loop_
_entity.id
_entity.type
_entity.pdbx_description
1 polymer ?
#
loop_
_entity_poly.entity_id
_entity_poly.type
_entity_poly.pdbx_seq_one_letter_code
_entity_poly.pdbx_strand_id
1 'polypeptide(L)'
;MLRLCTANGTPIPTLGRRQLMVNLGGQRRYPWTFILASVSTGILGINFLQCYELPVDSRRLQLINSTLNIKFTGLKARTNVYRLTGLMLDIPVDFQTLIARLPTLTKPIKDFTLLADRIAQYIVTKRPPTTAQSHRLASHK
;
A
#
# COMPACT_ATOMS: atom_id res chain seq x y z
N MET A 1 25.25 1.67 5.16
CA MET A 1 24.61 0.34 5.23
C MET A 1 23.11 0.53 5.00
N LEU A 2 22.45 -0.29 4.17
CA LEU A 2 21.01 -0.13 3.95
C LEU A 2 20.26 -0.60 5.20
N ARG A 3 19.44 0.25 5.82
CA ARG A 3 18.62 -0.11 6.98
C ARG A 3 17.23 -0.50 6.50
N LEU A 4 16.87 -1.77 6.66
CA LEU A 4 15.54 -2.27 6.35
C LEU A 4 14.68 -2.17 7.60
N CYS A 5 13.44 -1.71 7.44
CA CYS A 5 12.44 -1.67 8.50
C CYS A 5 11.15 -2.29 8.00
N THR A 6 10.44 -2.98 8.89
CA THR A 6 9.07 -3.41 8.66
C THR A 6 8.11 -2.21 8.60
N ALA A 7 6.86 -2.46 8.20
CA ALA A 7 5.83 -1.43 8.16
C ALA A 7 5.47 -0.81 9.53
N ASN A 8 5.81 -1.47 10.64
CA ASN A 8 5.65 -0.92 12.00
C ASN A 8 6.95 -0.27 12.51
N GLY A 9 7.96 -0.07 11.66
CA GLY A 9 9.22 0.60 12.01
C GLY A 9 10.23 -0.28 12.73
N THR A 10 9.94 -1.57 12.96
CA THR A 10 10.89 -2.49 13.57
C THR A 10 12.05 -2.73 12.60
N PRO A 11 13.31 -2.59 13.05
CA PRO A 11 14.46 -2.85 12.19
C PRO A 11 14.51 -4.33 11.82
N ILE A 12 14.79 -4.62 10.56
CA ILE A 12 15.02 -5.97 10.05
C ILE A 12 16.53 -6.21 10.02
N PRO A 13 17.06 -7.17 10.80
CA PRO A 13 18.48 -7.51 10.77
C PRO A 13 18.92 -7.93 9.37
N THR A 14 20.05 -7.39 8.90
CA THR A 14 20.65 -7.72 7.61
C THR A 14 22.03 -8.33 7.80
N LEU A 15 22.31 -9.45 7.14
CA LEU A 15 23.57 -10.19 7.21
C LEU A 15 24.55 -9.82 6.11
N GLY A 16 24.08 -9.21 5.02
CA GLY A 16 24.94 -8.82 3.90
C GLY A 16 24.20 -8.87 2.57
N ARG A 17 24.96 -9.04 1.48
CA ARG A 17 24.43 -9.18 0.12
C ARG A 17 24.89 -10.48 -0.51
N ARG A 18 24.05 -11.06 -1.37
CA ARG A 18 24.38 -12.27 -2.12
C ARG A 18 23.75 -12.22 -3.50
N GLN A 19 24.53 -12.55 -4.53
CA GLN A 19 24.01 -12.74 -5.87
C GLN A 19 23.31 -14.11 -5.97
N LEU A 20 22.09 -14.12 -6.47
CA LEU A 20 21.30 -15.32 -6.70
C LEU A 20 20.70 -15.28 -8.11
N MET A 21 20.48 -16.46 -8.71
CA MET A 21 19.72 -16.59 -9.94
C MET A 21 18.26 -16.88 -9.63
N VAL A 22 17.38 -15.93 -9.91
CA VAL A 22 15.93 -16.13 -9.78
C VAL A 22 15.42 -16.88 -11.00
N ASN A 23 14.60 -17.90 -10.76
CA ASN A 23 13.83 -18.58 -11.79
C ASN A 23 12.34 -18.41 -11.50
N LEU A 24 11.60 -17.87 -12.46
CA LEU A 24 10.16 -17.62 -12.36
C LEU A 24 9.32 -18.72 -13.06
N GLY A 25 9.93 -19.83 -13.46
CA GLY A 25 9.26 -20.95 -14.16
C GLY A 25 9.40 -20.92 -15.68
N GLY A 26 10.24 -20.04 -16.23
CA GLY A 26 10.60 -20.00 -17.64
C GLY A 26 12.04 -20.45 -17.90
N GLN A 27 12.49 -20.36 -19.16
CA GLN A 27 13.88 -20.69 -19.50
C GLN A 27 14.88 -19.62 -19.07
N ARG A 28 14.45 -18.35 -18.94
CA ARG A 28 15.30 -17.24 -18.55
C ARG A 28 15.59 -17.24 -17.04
N ARG A 29 16.86 -17.04 -16.69
CA ARG A 29 17.32 -16.79 -15.32
C ARG A 29 17.58 -15.29 -15.12
N TYR A 30 17.27 -14.79 -13.93
CA TYR A 30 17.42 -13.38 -13.58
C TYR A 30 18.46 -13.22 -12.46
N PRO A 31 19.73 -12.92 -12.79
CA PRO A 31 20.81 -12.79 -11.81
C PRO A 31 20.70 -11.48 -11.03
N TRP A 32 20.41 -11.55 -9.74
CA TRP A 32 20.19 -10.36 -8.91
C TRP A 32 20.96 -10.40 -7.60
N THR A 33 21.43 -9.25 -7.14
CA THR A 33 22.08 -9.11 -5.83
C THR A 33 21.05 -8.80 -4.76
N PHE A 34 20.74 -9.80 -3.94
CA PHE A 34 19.81 -9.71 -2.83
C PHE A 34 20.48 -9.24 -1.55
N ILE A 35 19.68 -8.64 -0.66
CA ILE A 35 20.06 -8.39 0.72
C ILE A 35 19.61 -9.61 1.53
N LEU A 36 20.55 -10.23 2.24
CA LEU A 36 20.25 -11.29 3.18
C LEU A 36 19.70 -10.65 4.45
N ALA A 37 18.41 -10.84 4.70
CA ALA A 37 17.68 -10.25 5.81
C ALA A 37 16.91 -11.33 6.58
N SER A 38 16.71 -11.11 7.88
CA SER A 38 15.94 -12.02 8.74
C SER A 38 14.44 -11.84 8.49
N VAL A 39 13.95 -12.37 7.36
CA VAL A 39 12.54 -12.36 6.94
C VAL A 39 12.06 -13.80 6.69
N SER A 40 10.78 -14.07 6.94
CA SER A 40 10.20 -15.41 6.75
C SER A 40 10.03 -15.81 5.28
N THR A 41 9.83 -14.82 4.40
CA THR A 41 9.58 -15.04 2.97
C THR A 41 10.47 -14.12 2.15
N GLY A 42 11.11 -14.66 1.10
CA GLY A 42 11.87 -13.86 0.15
C GLY A 42 10.98 -12.89 -0.62
N ILE A 43 11.47 -11.66 -0.83
CA ILE A 43 10.71 -10.58 -1.46
C ILE A 43 11.44 -10.14 -2.73
N LEU A 44 10.74 -10.14 -3.86
CA LEU A 44 11.18 -9.44 -5.07
C LEU A 44 10.69 -8.00 -5.00
N GLY A 45 11.63 -7.06 -4.86
CA GLY A 45 11.32 -5.64 -4.80
C GLY A 45 10.94 -5.07 -6.15
N ILE A 46 10.36 -3.87 -6.14
CA ILE A 46 10.01 -3.14 -7.37
C ILE A 46 11.24 -2.83 -8.23
N ASN A 47 12.42 -2.68 -7.61
CA ASN A 47 13.70 -2.48 -8.29
C ASN A 47 14.08 -3.68 -9.19
N PHE A 48 13.88 -4.91 -8.72
CA PHE A 48 14.08 -6.12 -9.52
C PHE A 48 13.10 -6.15 -10.69
N LEU A 49 11.82 -5.87 -10.41
CA LEU A 49 10.76 -5.90 -11.42
C LEU A 49 10.99 -4.86 -12.52
N GLN A 50 11.41 -3.65 -12.17
CA GLN A 50 11.75 -2.60 -13.12
C GLN A 50 12.98 -2.95 -13.95
N CYS A 51 14.05 -3.46 -13.32
CA CYS A 51 15.27 -3.81 -14.04
C CYS A 51 15.06 -4.88 -15.12
N TYR A 52 14.09 -5.78 -14.93
CA TYR A 52 13.79 -6.84 -15.88
C TYR A 52 12.51 -6.62 -16.68
N GLU A 53 11.92 -5.43 -16.60
CA GLU A 53 10.68 -5.06 -17.30
C GLU A 53 9.57 -6.10 -17.06
N LEU A 54 9.32 -6.40 -15.79
CA LEU A 54 8.32 -7.36 -15.33
C LEU A 54 7.12 -6.65 -14.67
N PRO A 55 6.23 -6.00 -15.43
CA PRO A 55 5.01 -5.41 -14.87
C PRO A 55 4.14 -6.45 -14.16
N VAL A 56 3.52 -6.01 -13.06
CA VAL A 56 2.62 -6.82 -12.23
C VAL A 56 1.17 -6.58 -12.65
N ASP A 57 0.52 -7.61 -13.18
CA ASP A 57 -0.94 -7.66 -13.31
C ASP A 57 -1.53 -8.32 -12.05
N SER A 58 -1.90 -7.47 -11.09
CA SER A 58 -2.48 -7.93 -9.82
C SER A 58 -3.89 -8.51 -9.96
N ARG A 59 -4.61 -8.18 -11.04
CA ARG A 59 -5.97 -8.71 -11.29
C ARG A 59 -5.89 -10.17 -11.72
N ARG A 60 -4.92 -10.51 -12.56
CA ARG A 60 -4.69 -11.87 -13.06
C ARG A 60 -3.66 -12.65 -12.25
N LEU A 61 -3.06 -12.02 -11.24
CA LEU A 61 -1.95 -12.56 -10.45
C LEU A 61 -0.77 -12.95 -11.34
N GLN A 62 -0.39 -12.10 -12.29
CA GLN A 62 0.64 -12.40 -13.28
C GLN A 62 1.78 -11.39 -13.23
N LEU A 63 3.01 -11.86 -13.42
CA LEU A 63 4.12 -11.03 -13.90
C LEU A 63 4.17 -11.19 -15.42
N ILE A 64 4.20 -10.08 -16.14
CA ILE A 64 4.23 -10.06 -17.60
C ILE A 64 5.64 -9.67 -18.02
N ASN A 65 6.24 -10.39 -18.97
CA ASN A 65 7.43 -9.94 -19.67
C ASN A 65 7.01 -9.52 -21.09
N SER A 66 6.91 -8.21 -21.33
CA SER A 66 6.44 -7.68 -22.61
C SER A 66 7.40 -7.98 -23.76
N THR A 67 8.72 -7.99 -23.49
CA THR A 67 9.76 -8.23 -24.49
C THR A 67 9.69 -9.65 -25.07
N LEU A 68 9.40 -10.64 -24.22
CA LEU A 68 9.36 -12.05 -24.59
C LEU A 68 7.94 -12.58 -24.77
N ASN A 69 6.92 -11.76 -24.50
CA ASN A 69 5.50 -12.15 -24.46
C ASN A 69 5.23 -13.37 -23.55
N ILE A 70 5.97 -13.48 -22.43
CA ILE A 70 5.84 -14.55 -21.43
C ILE A 70 5.09 -14.02 -20.22
N LYS A 71 4.29 -14.88 -19.58
CA LYS A 71 3.56 -14.56 -18.34
C LYS A 71 3.89 -15.59 -17.28
N PHE A 72 4.11 -15.11 -16.06
CA PHE A 72 4.36 -15.95 -14.89
C PHE A 72 3.16 -15.80 -13.95
N THR A 73 2.36 -16.86 -13.82
CA THR A 73 1.20 -16.87 -12.91
C THR A 73 1.66 -17.14 -11.49
N GLY A 74 1.39 -16.20 -10.60
CA GLY A 74 1.63 -16.32 -9.17
C GLY A 74 0.40 -16.81 -8.41
N LEU A 75 0.61 -17.03 -7.11
CA LEU A 75 -0.46 -17.34 -6.17
C LEU A 75 -0.61 -16.17 -5.19
N LYS A 76 -1.85 -15.89 -4.80
CA LYS A 76 -2.11 -14.91 -3.75
C LYS A 76 -1.74 -15.52 -2.41
N ALA A 77 -0.85 -14.87 -1.66
CA ALA A 77 -0.55 -15.26 -0.30
C ALA A 77 -1.82 -15.17 0.57
N ARG A 78 -2.10 -16.19 1.38
CA ARG A 78 -3.19 -16.18 2.35
C ARG A 78 -2.77 -15.31 3.53
N THR A 79 -3.07 -14.02 3.48
CA THR A 79 -2.78 -13.08 4.57
C THR A 79 -4.07 -12.39 4.99
N ASN A 80 -4.40 -12.46 6.28
CA ASN A 80 -5.58 -11.78 6.85
C ASN A 80 -5.32 -10.30 7.20
N VAL A 81 -4.21 -9.75 6.71
CA VAL A 81 -3.71 -8.42 7.10
C VAL A 81 -3.92 -7.45 5.94
N TYR A 82 -5.11 -6.84 5.90
CA TYR A 82 -5.38 -5.66 5.07
C TYR A 82 -4.83 -4.42 5.79
N ARG A 83 -3.50 -4.33 5.92
CA ARG A 83 -2.86 -3.15 6.52
C ARG A 83 -2.10 -2.40 5.44
N LEU A 84 -2.79 -1.46 4.81
CA LEU A 84 -2.12 -0.39 4.06
C LEU A 84 -1.36 0.44 5.08
N THR A 85 -0.04 0.30 5.07
CA THR A 85 0.81 1.19 5.85
C THR A 85 1.59 2.02 4.86
N GLY A 86 1.19 3.28 4.68
CA GLY A 86 1.98 4.22 3.90
C GLY A 86 3.26 4.54 4.66
N LEU A 87 4.41 4.36 4.01
CA LEU A 87 5.62 5.03 4.45
C LEU A 87 5.49 6.48 4.03
N MET A 88 5.05 7.31 4.96
CA MET A 88 4.94 8.74 4.76
C MET A 88 6.34 9.32 5.09
N LEU A 89 7.30 9.07 4.19
CA LEU A 89 8.59 9.78 4.25
C LEU A 89 8.31 11.25 3.93
N ASP A 90 8.86 12.14 4.75
CA ASP A 90 8.76 13.60 4.62
C ASP A 90 7.44 14.26 5.05
N ILE A 91 6.69 13.68 5.99
CA ILE A 91 5.68 14.47 6.69
C ILE A 91 6.36 15.51 7.60
N PRO A 92 6.01 16.80 7.52
CA PRO A 92 6.36 17.75 8.57
C PRO A 92 5.93 17.25 9.96
N VAL A 93 6.74 17.56 10.99
CA VAL A 93 6.57 17.06 12.36
C VAL A 93 5.17 17.36 12.94
N ASP A 94 4.57 18.47 12.55
CA ASP A 94 3.24 18.88 13.02
C ASP A 94 2.16 17.89 12.60
N PHE A 95 2.22 17.41 11.36
CA PHE A 95 1.28 16.43 10.83
C PHE A 95 1.58 15.02 11.36
N GLN A 96 2.83 14.68 11.65
CA GLN A 96 3.16 13.43 12.37
C GLN A 96 2.49 13.42 13.75
N THR A 97 2.59 14.54 14.46
CA THR A 97 1.97 14.74 15.77
C THR A 97 0.44 14.68 15.68
N LEU A 98 -0.14 15.29 14.65
CA LEU A 98 -1.58 15.26 14.40
C LEU A 98 -2.09 13.84 14.11
N ILE A 99 -1.42 13.09 13.25
CA ILE A 99 -1.77 11.70 12.93
C ILE A 99 -1.62 10.81 14.16
N ALA A 100 -0.57 11.00 14.96
CA ALA A 100 -0.39 10.29 16.22
C ALA A 100 -1.49 10.60 17.25
N ARG A 101 -1.97 11.85 17.31
CA ARG A 101 -3.10 12.27 18.16
C ARG A 101 -4.44 11.74 17.65
N LEU A 102 -4.58 11.53 16.34
CA LEU A 102 -5.83 11.12 15.69
C LEU A 102 -5.65 9.82 14.89
N PRO A 103 -5.31 8.70 15.56
CA PRO A 103 -5.02 7.43 14.88
C PRO A 103 -6.25 6.83 14.18
N THR A 104 -7.45 7.36 14.44
CA THR A 104 -8.69 6.98 13.76
C THR A 104 -8.75 7.50 12.32
N LEU A 105 -8.08 8.61 11.98
CA LEU A 105 -8.10 9.18 10.62
C LEU A 105 -7.42 8.28 9.58
N THR A 106 -6.43 7.49 10.00
CA THR A 106 -5.68 6.59 9.12
C THR A 106 -6.18 5.15 9.17
N LYS A 107 -7.14 4.84 10.04
CA LYS A 107 -7.77 3.52 10.07
C LYS A 107 -8.81 3.46 8.95
N PRO A 108 -8.83 2.38 8.14
CA PRO A 108 -9.95 2.15 7.25
C PRO A 108 -11.23 2.13 8.09
N ILE A 109 -12.25 2.88 7.68
CA ILE A 109 -13.58 2.83 8.30
C ILE A 109 -14.08 1.39 8.13
N LYS A 110 -14.18 0.66 9.25
CA LYS A 110 -14.62 -0.74 9.26
C LYS A 110 -16.14 -0.88 9.32
N ASP A 111 -16.82 0.18 9.73
CA ASP A 111 -18.25 0.17 9.97
C ASP A 111 -18.97 0.95 8.86
N PHE A 112 -19.30 0.24 7.78
CA PHE A 112 -20.58 0.49 7.13
C PHE A 112 -21.61 -0.40 7.84
N THR A 113 -21.82 -0.20 9.15
CA THR A 113 -23.12 -0.56 9.70
C THR A 113 -24.10 0.30 8.93
N LEU A 114 -24.89 -0.34 8.06
CA LEU A 114 -26.10 0.23 7.51
C LEU A 114 -26.95 0.63 8.72
N LEU A 115 -26.76 1.86 9.19
CA LEU A 115 -27.62 2.48 10.18
C LEU A 115 -29.02 2.41 9.61
N ALA A 116 -29.85 1.57 10.23
CA ALA A 116 -31.23 1.33 9.83
C ALA A 116 -32.12 2.58 10.00
N ASP A 117 -31.60 3.66 10.60
CA ASP A 117 -32.24 4.97 10.61
C ASP A 117 -31.59 5.90 9.57
N ARG A 118 -32.13 5.84 8.35
CA ARG A 118 -31.83 6.80 7.29
C ARG A 118 -32.56 8.11 7.55
N ILE A 119 -32.02 8.96 8.42
CA ILE A 119 -32.24 10.41 8.28
C ILE A 119 -31.16 10.92 7.33
N ALA A 120 -31.50 10.96 6.04
CA ALA A 120 -30.69 11.68 5.06
C ALA A 120 -31.14 13.16 5.08
N GLN A 121 -30.26 14.06 5.52
CA GLN A 121 -30.49 15.49 5.33
C GLN A 121 -30.27 15.83 3.85
N TYR A 122 -31.37 16.02 3.13
CA TYR A 122 -31.37 16.45 1.73
C TYR A 122 -31.55 17.97 1.67
N ILE A 123 -30.50 18.69 1.27
CA ILE A 123 -30.58 20.13 1.06
C ILE A 123 -31.05 20.36 -0.38
N VAL A 124 -32.32 20.76 -0.55
CA VAL A 124 -32.87 21.16 -1.85
C VAL A 124 -32.42 22.58 -2.17
N THR A 125 -31.47 22.76 -3.09
CA THR A 125 -31.14 24.08 -3.63
C THR A 125 -31.86 24.30 -4.97
N LYS A 126 -32.85 25.20 -5.00
CA LYS A 126 -33.62 25.54 -6.22
C LYS A 126 -32.93 26.55 -7.15
N ARG A 127 -31.71 27.00 -6.82
CA ARG A 127 -30.97 28.03 -7.56
C ARG A 127 -29.55 27.54 -7.92
N PRO A 128 -28.93 28.11 -8.97
CA PRO A 128 -27.53 27.84 -9.29
C PRO A 128 -26.62 28.11 -8.09
N PRO A 129 -25.48 27.41 -7.95
CA PRO A 129 -24.58 27.59 -6.83
C PRO A 129 -24.04 29.03 -6.82
N THR A 130 -24.45 29.83 -5.85
CA THR A 130 -23.82 31.11 -5.52
C THR A 130 -22.89 30.91 -4.34
N THR A 131 -21.65 31.36 -4.47
CA THR A 131 -20.61 31.28 -3.44
C THR A 131 -21.13 31.88 -2.13
N ALA A 132 -21.10 31.09 -1.05
CA ALA A 132 -21.45 31.54 0.30
C ALA A 132 -20.32 31.16 1.27
N GLN A 133 -20.07 32.02 2.25
CA GLN A 133 -19.07 31.78 3.28
C GLN A 133 -19.57 30.71 4.26
N SER A 134 -18.70 29.75 4.61
CA SER A 134 -19.04 28.68 5.55
C SER A 134 -19.35 29.23 6.94
N HIS A 135 -20.48 28.84 7.52
CA HIS A 135 -20.82 29.12 8.92
C HIS A 135 -21.20 27.83 9.64
N ARG A 136 -21.00 27.82 10.95
CA ARG A 136 -21.15 26.62 11.80
C ARG A 136 -22.63 26.38 12.08
N LEU A 137 -23.10 25.15 11.89
CA LEU A 137 -24.45 24.75 12.27
C LEU A 137 -24.57 24.68 13.80
N ALA A 138 -25.68 25.18 14.34
CA ALA A 138 -25.96 25.13 15.78
C ALA A 138 -26.25 23.70 16.23
N SER A 139 -25.88 23.38 17.47
CA SER A 139 -26.14 22.07 18.09
C SER A 139 -27.63 21.90 18.37
N HIS A 140 -28.19 20.75 18.01
CA HIS A 140 -29.53 20.36 18.44
C HIS A 140 -29.50 19.97 19.93
N LYS A 141 -30.58 20.30 20.64
CA LYS A 141 -30.86 19.88 22.02
C LYS A 141 -31.54 18.52 22.03
#